data_AF-A0AAP5LQJ8-F1
#
_entry.id   AF-A0AAP5LQJ8-F1
#
_cell.length_a   1.000
_cell.length_b   1.000
_cell.length_c   1.000
_cell.angle_alpha   90.00
_cell.angle_beta   90.00
_cell.angle_gamma   90.00
#
_symmetry.space_group_name_H-M   'P 1'
#
loop_
_entity.id
_entity.type
_entity.pdbx_description
1 polymer ?
#
loop_
_entity_poly.entity_id
_entity_poly.type
_entity_poly.pdbx_seq_one_letter_code
_entity_poly.pdbx_strand_id
1 'polypeptide(L)'
;MNIYTKPIWKWAITILYPIFWYSVMTWGSPMNSWFMTILILILFCMAWAGVKEMLISTGLTWFVAIPCWWLLVARPDPSATAANFAAHVWIILVIYLCVVFLPQLLILTTRMRVMLYYSK
;
A
#
# COMPACT_ATOMS: atom_id res chain seq x y z
N MET A 1 -2.54 -18.22 -15.28
CA MET A 1 -2.35 -16.74 -15.21
C MET A 1 -3.66 -15.95 -15.15
N ASN A 2 -4.75 -16.49 -14.59
CA ASN A 2 -6.08 -15.84 -14.67
C ASN A 2 -6.20 -14.56 -13.82
N ILE A 3 -5.44 -14.49 -12.73
CA ILE A 3 -5.44 -13.36 -11.78
C ILE A 3 -4.93 -12.07 -12.44
N TYR A 4 -3.98 -12.17 -13.37
CA TYR A 4 -3.36 -11.01 -14.02
C TYR A 4 -4.09 -10.56 -15.28
N THR A 5 -4.86 -11.45 -15.91
CA THR A 5 -5.53 -11.19 -17.19
C THR A 5 -6.98 -10.79 -17.01
N LYS A 6 -7.71 -11.39 -16.07
CA LYS A 6 -9.13 -11.08 -15.85
C LYS A 6 -9.31 -9.75 -15.12
N PRO A 7 -10.09 -8.80 -15.67
CA PRO A 7 -10.24 -7.46 -15.10
C PRO A 7 -10.80 -7.47 -13.66
N ILE A 8 -11.69 -8.41 -13.35
CA ILE A 8 -12.27 -8.57 -12.01
C ILE A 8 -11.18 -8.79 -10.95
N TRP A 9 -10.22 -9.68 -11.22
CA TRP A 9 -9.16 -10.00 -10.26
C TRP A 9 -8.16 -8.85 -10.12
N LYS A 10 -7.83 -8.17 -11.21
CA LYS A 10 -6.95 -6.98 -11.20
C LYS A 10 -7.55 -5.91 -10.29
N TRP A 11 -8.83 -5.60 -10.45
CA TRP A 11 -9.51 -4.57 -9.65
C TRP A 11 -9.73 -5.00 -8.20
N ALA A 12 -10.11 -6.27 -7.97
CA ALA A 12 -10.28 -6.79 -6.62
C ALA A 12 -9.00 -6.64 -5.79
N ILE A 13 -7.85 -7.05 -6.32
CA ILE A 13 -6.56 -6.89 -5.64
C ILE A 13 -6.20 -5.42 -5.47
N THR A 14 -6.48 -4.60 -6.49
CA THR A 14 -6.19 -3.16 -6.46
C THR A 14 -6.92 -2.45 -5.31
N ILE A 15 -8.18 -2.82 -5.07
CA ILE A 15 -9.02 -2.24 -4.00
C ILE A 15 -8.76 -2.92 -2.64
N LEU A 16 -8.36 -4.19 -2.63
CA LEU A 16 -8.07 -4.92 -1.39
C LEU A 16 -6.89 -4.31 -0.63
N TYR A 17 -5.87 -3.81 -1.33
CA TYR A 17 -4.69 -3.19 -0.71
C TYR A 17 -5.04 -2.00 0.20
N PRO A 18 -5.73 -0.93 -0.27
CA PRO A 18 -6.09 0.19 0.59
C PRO A 18 -7.05 -0.21 1.72
N ILE A 19 -7.99 -1.15 1.48
CA ILE A 19 -8.89 -1.66 2.52
C ILE A 19 -8.10 -2.35 3.62
N PHE A 20 -7.15 -3.21 3.25
CA PHE A 20 -6.29 -3.92 4.20
C PHE A 20 -5.52 -2.94 5.09
N TRP A 21 -4.86 -1.94 4.48
CA TRP A 21 -4.10 -0.94 5.23
C TRP A 21 -4.97 -0.07 6.14
N TYR A 22 -6.16 0.31 5.68
CA TYR A 22 -7.13 1.02 6.51
C TYR A 22 -7.53 0.22 7.76
N SER A 23 -7.84 -1.07 7.59
CA SER A 23 -8.17 -1.97 8.71
C SER A 23 -7.03 -2.08 9.72
N VAL A 24 -5.78 -2.19 9.24
CA VAL A 24 -4.59 -2.22 10.12
C VAL A 24 -4.42 -0.91 10.87
N MET A 25 -4.57 0.24 10.20
CA MET A 25 -4.41 1.56 10.82
C MET A 25 -5.50 1.88 11.85
N THR A 26 -6.71 1.35 11.67
CA THR A 26 -7.84 1.60 12.59
C THR A 26 -7.79 0.75 13.85
N TRP A 27 -7.18 -0.44 13.79
CA TRP A 27 -7.12 -1.37 14.93
C TRP A 27 -5.88 -1.14 15.82
N GLY A 28 -5.13 -0.05 15.59
CA GLY A 28 -4.17 0.51 16.53
C GLY A 28 -2.84 -0.23 16.68
N SER A 29 -2.70 -1.45 16.19
CA SER A 29 -1.40 -2.12 16.07
C SER A 29 -1.07 -2.30 14.59
N PRO A 30 -0.17 -1.48 14.02
CA PRO A 30 0.51 -1.89 12.80
C PRO A 30 1.26 -3.17 13.18
N MET A 31 0.64 -4.32 12.92
CA MET A 31 1.08 -5.69 13.23
C MET A 31 2.29 -5.71 14.16
N ASN A 32 2.13 -6.07 15.44
CA ASN A 32 3.19 -6.11 16.47
C ASN A 32 4.58 -6.64 16.02
N SER A 33 4.67 -7.32 14.87
CA SER A 33 5.90 -7.61 14.15
C SER A 33 5.98 -6.95 12.76
N TRP A 34 7.04 -6.16 12.55
CA TRP A 34 7.45 -5.63 11.24
C TRP A 34 7.61 -6.71 10.16
N PHE A 35 7.96 -7.94 10.56
CA PHE A 35 8.08 -9.07 9.65
C PHE A 35 6.77 -9.37 8.92
N MET A 36 5.63 -9.34 9.65
CA MET A 36 4.32 -9.59 9.06
C MET A 36 3.93 -8.52 8.05
N THR A 37 4.26 -7.26 8.35
CA THR A 37 4.03 -6.13 7.45
C THR A 37 4.82 -6.29 6.14
N ILE A 38 6.09 -6.68 6.23
CA ILE A 38 6.94 -6.92 5.06
C ILE A 38 6.40 -8.09 4.23
N LEU A 39 6.03 -9.19 4.89
CA LEU A 39 5.51 -10.38 4.21
C LEU A 39 4.24 -10.06 3.41
N ILE A 40 3.30 -9.34 4.01
CA ILE A 40 2.07 -8.92 3.33
C ILE A 40 2.36 -7.98 2.17
N LEU A 41 3.29 -7.05 2.34
CA LEU A 41 3.71 -6.17 1.26
C LEU A 41 4.27 -6.96 0.07
N ILE A 42 5.10 -7.98 0.32
CA ILE A 42 5.60 -8.88 -0.72
C ILE A 42 4.44 -9.64 -1.39
N LEU A 43 3.47 -10.15 -0.62
CA LEU A 43 2.30 -10.84 -1.18
C LEU A 43 1.51 -9.94 -2.13
N PHE A 44 1.28 -8.67 -1.77
CA PHE A 44 0.63 -7.72 -2.66
C PHE A 44 1.46 -7.40 -3.90
N CYS A 45 2.80 -7.29 -3.77
CA CYS A 45 3.68 -7.16 -4.92
C CYS A 45 3.58 -8.34 -5.90
N MET A 46 3.40 -9.54 -5.37
CA MET A 46 3.14 -10.73 -6.18
C MET A 46 1.73 -10.72 -6.78
N ALA A 47 0.74 -10.19 -6.06
CA ALA A 47 -0.66 -10.18 -6.49
C ALA A 47 -0.99 -9.12 -7.56
N TRP A 48 -0.35 -7.94 -7.52
CA TRP A 48 -0.64 -6.88 -8.49
C TRP A 48 -0.37 -7.32 -9.93
N ALA A 49 -1.27 -7.00 -10.84
CA ALA A 49 -1.09 -7.39 -12.23
C ALA A 49 0.05 -6.62 -12.92
N GLY A 50 0.20 -5.34 -12.60
CA GLY A 50 1.28 -4.51 -13.10
C GLY A 50 1.44 -3.22 -12.31
N VAL A 51 2.36 -2.38 -12.79
CA VAL A 51 2.74 -1.11 -12.13
C VAL A 51 1.55 -0.15 -12.06
N LYS A 52 0.67 -0.15 -13.08
CA LYS A 52 -0.54 0.69 -13.07
C LYS A 52 -1.44 0.36 -11.88
N GLU A 53 -1.71 -0.92 -11.65
CA GLU A 53 -2.54 -1.39 -10.55
C GLU A 53 -1.91 -1.06 -9.19
N MET A 54 -0.59 -1.25 -9.05
CA MET A 54 0.16 -0.84 -7.86
C MET A 54 0.03 0.67 -7.59
N LEU A 55 0.21 1.51 -8.62
CA LEU A 55 0.09 2.97 -8.49
C LEU A 55 -1.32 3.39 -8.05
N ILE A 56 -2.35 2.77 -8.63
CA ILE A 56 -3.75 3.04 -8.25
C ILE A 56 -3.99 2.62 -6.80
N SER A 57 -3.58 1.42 -6.40
CA SER A 57 -3.69 0.96 -5.01
C SER A 57 -3.00 1.90 -4.03
N THR A 58 -1.76 2.26 -4.31
CA THR A 58 -0.96 3.17 -3.49
C THR A 58 -1.63 4.54 -3.40
N GLY A 59 -2.06 5.10 -4.54
CA GLY A 59 -2.80 6.36 -4.58
C GLY A 59 -4.06 6.29 -3.72
N LEU A 60 -4.88 5.24 -3.87
CA LEU A 60 -6.09 5.06 -3.08
C LEU A 60 -5.80 4.98 -1.57
N THR A 61 -4.69 4.33 -1.16
CA THR A 61 -4.28 4.34 0.26
C THR A 61 -4.02 5.76 0.74
N TRP A 62 -3.27 6.56 -0.03
CA TRP A 62 -2.96 7.94 0.34
C TRP A 62 -4.17 8.88 0.29
N PHE A 63 -5.06 8.73 -0.70
CA PHE A 63 -6.19 9.63 -0.92
C PHE A 63 -7.46 9.26 -0.13
N VAL A 64 -7.62 7.99 0.24
CA VAL A 64 -8.85 7.50 0.90
C VAL A 64 -8.53 7.03 2.30
N ALA A 65 -7.60 6.08 2.46
CA ALA A 65 -7.36 5.47 3.77
C ALA A 65 -6.77 6.46 4.79
N ILE A 66 -5.84 7.31 4.38
CA ILE A 66 -5.21 8.30 5.28
C ILE A 66 -6.22 9.40 5.72
N PRO A 67 -7.00 10.04 4.84
CA PRO A 67 -8.04 10.97 5.27
C PRO A 67 -9.15 10.32 6.11
N CYS A 68 -9.54 9.07 5.80
CA CYS A 68 -10.51 8.35 6.62
C CYS A 68 -9.96 8.04 8.03
N TRP A 69 -8.70 7.62 8.14
CA TRP A 69 -8.05 7.42 9.44
C TRP A 69 -8.03 8.73 10.24
N TRP A 70 -7.69 9.83 9.59
CA TRP A 70 -7.69 11.16 10.20
C TRP A 70 -9.05 11.54 10.79
N LEU A 71 -10.12 11.42 10.00
CA LEU A 71 -11.47 11.85 10.41
C LEU A 71 -12.06 11.00 11.53
N LEU A 72 -11.65 9.72 11.63
CA LEU A 72 -12.30 8.72 12.48
C LEU A 72 -11.47 8.33 13.70
N VAL A 73 -10.14 8.43 13.66
CA VAL A 73 -9.24 7.94 14.72
C VAL A 73 -8.56 9.07 15.50
N ALA A 74 -8.20 10.20 14.86
CA ALA A 74 -7.46 11.30 15.51
C ALA A 74 -8.32 12.24 16.39
N ARG A 75 -9.61 11.92 16.61
CA ARG A 75 -10.58 12.78 17.29
C ARG A 75 -10.34 13.10 18.79
N PRO A 76 -9.58 12.33 19.60
CA PRO A 76 -9.39 12.68 21.01
C PRO A 76 -8.57 13.96 21.22
N ASP A 77 -7.63 14.28 20.33
CA ASP A 77 -6.82 15.51 20.41
C ASP A 77 -6.38 15.99 19.00
N PRO A 78 -7.32 16.60 18.25
CA PRO A 78 -7.18 16.82 16.82
C PRO A 78 -6.19 17.94 16.48
N SER A 79 -5.83 18.84 17.39
CA SER A 79 -4.94 19.98 17.08
C SER A 79 -3.45 19.58 17.12
N ALA A 80 -3.02 18.82 18.13
CA ALA A 80 -1.62 18.43 18.30
C ALA A 80 -1.21 17.32 17.33
N THR A 81 -2.05 16.29 17.18
CA THR A 81 -1.78 15.17 16.25
C THR A 81 -1.78 15.64 14.80
N ALA A 82 -2.69 16.56 14.47
CA ALA A 82 -2.80 17.10 13.13
C ALA A 82 -1.64 17.99 12.73
N ALA A 83 -1.27 18.93 13.61
CA ALA A 83 -0.16 19.82 13.38
C ALA A 83 1.15 19.03 13.25
N ASN A 84 1.35 18.00 14.08
CA ASN A 84 2.50 17.13 13.99
C ASN A 84 2.54 16.35 12.67
N PHE A 85 1.43 15.73 12.25
CA PHE A 85 1.40 15.05 10.95
C PHE A 85 1.69 16.01 9.81
N ALA A 86 0.99 17.15 9.74
CA ALA A 86 1.17 18.18 8.70
C ALA A 86 2.62 18.66 8.61
N ALA A 87 3.28 18.88 9.75
CA ALA A 87 4.68 19.29 9.82
C ALA A 87 5.67 18.22 9.32
N HIS A 88 5.31 16.93 9.44
CA HIS A 88 6.18 15.80 9.11
C HIS A 88 5.77 15.04 7.85
N VAL A 89 4.67 15.41 7.16
CA VAL A 89 4.18 14.72 5.94
C VAL A 89 5.29 14.56 4.92
N TRP A 90 6.11 15.58 4.71
CA TRP A 90 7.19 15.53 3.74
C TRP A 90 8.23 14.45 4.09
N ILE A 91 8.59 14.29 5.37
CA ILE A 91 9.51 13.24 5.84
C ILE A 91 8.87 11.87 5.65
N ILE A 92 7.60 11.73 6.02
CA ILE A 92 6.85 10.49 5.86
C ILE A 92 6.80 10.08 4.38
N LEU A 93 6.57 11.03 3.47
CA LEU A 93 6.57 10.78 2.03
C LEU A 93 7.94 10.34 1.52
N VAL A 94 9.03 10.97 1.98
CA VAL A 94 10.40 10.57 1.59
C VAL A 94 10.73 9.17 2.09
N ILE A 95 10.45 8.88 3.36
CA ILE A 95 10.67 7.54 3.95
C ILE A 95 9.82 6.51 3.21
N TYR A 96 8.54 6.81 2.97
CA TYR A 96 7.65 5.94 2.19
C TYR A 96 8.22 5.67 0.80
N LEU A 97 8.70 6.69 0.10
CA LEU A 97 9.23 6.55 -1.25
C LEU A 97 10.45 5.62 -1.26
N CYS A 98 11.38 5.80 -0.32
CA CYS A 98 12.61 5.03 -0.25
C CYS A 98 12.43 3.61 0.29
N VAL A 99 11.64 3.43 1.34
CA VAL A 99 11.56 2.17 2.10
C VAL A 99 10.40 1.29 1.65
N VAL A 100 9.36 1.88 1.05
CA VAL A 100 8.14 1.16 0.66
C VAL A 100 7.98 1.17 -0.85
N PHE A 101 7.87 2.35 -1.47
CA PHE A 101 7.51 2.48 -2.88
C PHE A 101 8.58 1.94 -3.83
N LEU A 102 9.85 2.32 -3.63
CA LEU A 102 10.96 1.83 -4.47
C LEU A 102 11.11 0.29 -4.37
N PRO A 103 11.12 -0.32 -3.17
CA PRO A 103 11.13 -1.77 -3.05
C PRO A 103 9.92 -2.45 -3.71
N GLN A 104 8.71 -1.91 -3.56
CA GLN A 104 7.51 -2.43 -4.23
C GLN A 104 7.68 -2.42 -5.75
N LEU A 105 8.15 -1.30 -6.30
CA LEU A 105 8.38 -1.15 -7.73
C LEU A 105 9.44 -2.14 -8.24
N LEU A 106 10.54 -2.31 -7.51
CA LEU A 106 11.61 -3.25 -7.86
C LEU A 106 11.13 -4.71 -7.85
N ILE A 107 10.43 -5.13 -6.80
CA ILE A 107 9.89 -6.50 -6.69
C ILE A 107 8.91 -6.77 -7.84
N LEU A 108 7.97 -5.85 -8.06
CA LEU A 108 6.93 -6.00 -9.07
C LEU A 108 7.50 -6.04 -10.48
N THR A 109 8.40 -5.12 -10.82
CA THR A 109 9.03 -5.07 -12.14
C THR A 109 9.92 -6.29 -12.40
N THR A 110 10.64 -6.76 -11.39
CA THR A 110 11.43 -8.00 -11.47
C THR A 110 10.51 -9.20 -11.73
N ARG A 111 9.43 -9.35 -10.96
CA ARG A 111 8.44 -10.42 -11.16
C ARG A 111 7.84 -10.39 -12.56
N MET A 112 7.46 -9.21 -13.06
CA MET A 112 6.94 -9.07 -14.42
C MET A 112 7.96 -9.51 -15.48
N ARG A 113 9.24 -9.11 -15.34
CA ARG A 113 10.31 -9.53 -16.26
C ARG A 113 10.51 -11.04 -16.24
N VAL A 114 10.54 -11.65 -15.05
CA VAL A 114 10.65 -13.10 -14.87
C VAL A 114 9.48 -13.82 -15.54
N MET A 115 8.24 -13.36 -15.31
CA MET A 115 7.06 -13.95 -15.95
C MET A 115 7.08 -13.84 -17.47
N LEU A 116 7.53 -12.70 -18.02
CA LEU A 116 7.66 -12.51 -19.47
C LEU A 116 8.73 -13.43 -20.06
N TYR A 117 9.83 -13.66 -19.33
CA TYR A 117 10.89 -14.56 -19.75
C TYR A 117 10.40 -16.02 -19.85
N TYR A 118 9.68 -16.51 -18.84
CA TYR A 118 9.14 -17.89 -18.81
C TYR A 118 7.83 -18.07 -19.60
N SER A 119 7.25 -17.01 -20.14
CA SER A 119 6.06 -17.07 -21.00
C SER A 119 6.40 -17.25 -22.49
N LYS A 120 7.69 -17.20 -22.84
CA LYS A 120 8.22 -17.57 -24.16
C LYS A 120 8.60 -19.04 -24.15
#